data_AF-A0A5C9AY54-F1
#
_entry.id   AF-A0A5C9AY54-F1
#
_cell.length_a   1.000
_cell.length_b   1.000
_cell.length_c   1.000
_cell.angle_alpha   90.00
_cell.angle_beta   90.00
_cell.angle_gamma   90.00
#
_symmetry.space_group_name_H-M   'P 1'
#
loop_
_entity.id
_entity.type
_entity.pdbx_description
1 polymer ?
#
loop_
_entity_poly.entity_id
_entity_poly.type
_entity_poly.pdbx_seq_one_letter_code
_entity_poly.pdbx_strand_id
1 'polypeptide(L)' 'MTEIHFIVEEAPEGGLIARAMGADIFTEADDLQALHAQVRDAVHCHFDEGERPSLIRLHITREEILAA' A
#
# COMPACT_ATOMS: atom_id res chain seq x y z
N MET A 1 9.03 -17.42 5.36
CA MET A 1 8.84 -16.23 4.51
C MET A 1 7.51 -15.62 4.88
N THR A 2 7.52 -14.36 5.28
CA THR A 2 6.34 -13.59 5.69
C THR A 2 5.96 -12.63 4.57
N GLU A 3 4.67 -12.38 4.41
CA GLU A 3 4.11 -11.44 3.45
C GLU A 3 3.31 -10.37 4.17
N ILE A 4 3.33 -9.15 3.63
CA ILE A 4 2.42 -8.08 4.03
C ILE A 4 1.56 -7.69 2.85
N HIS A 5 0.26 -7.57 3.11
CA HIS A 5 -0.74 -7.24 2.10
C HIS A 5 -1.17 -5.80 2.26
N PHE A 6 -1.20 -5.05 1.17
CA PHE A 6 -1.73 -3.70 1.12
C PHE A 6 -2.94 -3.65 0.20
N ILE A 7 -4.00 -3.01 0.65
CA ILE A 7 -5.13 -2.58 -0.20
C ILE A 7 -4.78 -1.21 -0.74
N VAL A 8 -4.88 -1.04 -2.06
CA VAL A 8 -4.58 0.21 -2.76
C VAL A 8 -5.83 0.70 -3.47
N GLU A 9 -6.22 1.93 -3.16
CA GLU A 9 -7.43 2.59 -3.65
C GLU A 9 -7.06 3.95 -4.29
N GLU A 10 -7.87 4.40 -5.26
CA GLU A 10 -7.75 5.75 -5.79
C GLU A 10 -8.28 6.75 -4.74
N ALA A 11 -7.47 7.77 -4.42
CA ALA A 11 -7.89 8.79 -3.47
C ALA A 11 -9.00 9.68 -4.08
N PRO A 12 -9.94 10.21 -3.29
CA PRO A 12 -10.98 11.13 -3.78
C PRO A 12 -10.41 12.39 -4.45
N GLU A 13 -9.22 12.80 -4.03
CA GLU A 13 -8.51 14.01 -4.46
C GLU A 13 -7.55 13.74 -5.65
N GLY A 14 -7.46 12.47 -6.08
CA GLY A 14 -6.47 11.99 -7.04
C GLY A 14 -5.25 11.38 -6.36
N GLY A 15 -4.55 10.49 -7.08
CA GLY A 15 -3.46 9.69 -6.52
C GLY A 15 -3.93 8.36 -5.94
N LEU A 16 -3.07 7.73 -5.14
CA LEU A 16 -3.23 6.38 -4.61
C LEU A 16 -3.02 6.38 -3.10
N ILE A 17 -3.88 5.68 -2.38
CA ILE A 17 -3.74 5.40 -0.96
C ILE A 17 -3.50 3.90 -0.81
N ALA A 18 -2.48 3.51 -0.05
CA ALA A 18 -2.20 2.13 0.33
C ALA A 18 -2.29 1.93 1.83
N ARG A 19 -3.03 0.90 2.24
CA ARG A 19 -3.21 0.51 3.65
C ARG A 19 -2.78 -0.93 3.86
N ALA A 20 -1.91 -1.16 4.85
CA ALA A 20 -1.52 -2.51 5.23
C ALA A 20 -2.65 -3.25 5.98
N MET A 21 -2.78 -4.54 5.69
CA MET A 21 -3.64 -5.46 6.42
C MET A 21 -2.83 -6.09 7.56
N GLY A 22 -3.29 -5.88 8.79
CA GLY A 22 -2.65 -6.44 9.99
C GLY A 22 -1.46 -5.64 10.53
N ALA A 23 -1.18 -4.46 9.98
CA ALA A 23 -0.21 -3.50 10.51
C ALA A 23 -0.76 -2.08 10.38
N ASP A 24 -0.41 -1.19 11.30
CA ASP A 24 -0.74 0.24 11.24
C ASP A 24 0.23 0.97 10.31
N ILE A 25 0.16 0.64 9.01
CA ILE A 25 0.93 1.28 7.95
C ILE A 25 -0.02 1.86 6.92
N PHE A 26 0.12 3.15 6.67
CA PHE A 26 -0.63 3.91 5.69
C PHE A 26 0.34 4.77 4.88
N THR A 27 0.17 4.77 3.57
CA THR A 27 1.00 5.56 2.65
C THR A 27 0.15 6.08 1.52
N GLU A 28 0.47 7.26 1.00
CA GLU A 28 -0.19 7.85 -0.16
C GLU A 28 0.85 8.36 -1.15
N ALA A 29 0.49 8.43 -2.42
CA ALA A 29 1.35 8.99 -3.47
C ALA A 29 0.54 9.39 -4.70
N ASP A 30 1.09 10.31 -5.49
CA ASP A 30 0.46 10.78 -6.73
C ASP A 30 0.42 9.71 -7.83
N ASP A 31 1.37 8.77 -7.82
CA ASP A 31 1.51 7.71 -8.81
C ASP A 31 2.04 6.40 -8.21
N LEU A 32 1.92 5.33 -9.00
CA LEU A 32 2.27 3.99 -8.54
C LEU A 32 3.77 3.81 -8.27
N GLN A 33 4.67 4.52 -8.98
CA GLN A 33 6.10 4.43 -8.71
C GLN A 33 6.44 5.07 -7.37
N ALA A 34 5.91 6.26 -7.11
CA ALA A 34 6.05 6.94 -5.83
C ALA A 34 5.44 6.11 -4.69
N LEU A 35 4.28 5.49 -4.91
CA LEU A 35 3.65 4.60 -3.93
C LEU A 35 4.53 3.41 -3.58
N HIS A 36 5.16 2.77 -4.57
CA HIS A 36 6.08 1.65 -4.32
C HIS A 36 7.26 2.05 -3.44
N ALA A 37 7.81 3.26 -3.63
CA ALA A 37 8.88 3.78 -2.79
C ALA A 37 8.40 4.03 -1.35
N GLN A 38 7.26 4.72 -1.21
CA GLN A 38 6.64 5.03 0.09
C GLN A 38 6.32 3.76 0.88
N VAL A 39 5.69 2.76 0.26
CA VAL A 39 5.34 1.49 0.91
C VAL A 39 6.58 0.75 1.40
N ARG A 40 7.64 0.69 0.58
CA ARG A 40 8.89 0.03 1.00
C ARG A 40 9.52 0.75 2.19
N ASP A 41 9.59 2.07 2.14
CA ASP A 41 10.15 2.87 3.23
C ASP A 41 9.34 2.71 4.52
N ALA A 42 8.02 2.77 4.42
CA ALA A 42 7.13 2.59 5.56
C ALA A 42 7.25 1.19 6.19
N VAL A 43 7.35 0.13 5.38
CA VAL A 43 7.63 -1.23 5.88
C VAL A 43 9.01 -1.32 6.53
N HIS A 44 10.03 -0.67 5.95
CA HIS A 44 11.37 -0.64 6.54
C HIS A 44 11.42 0.10 7.88
N CYS A 45 10.64 1.16 8.04
CA CYS A 45 10.56 1.97 9.25
C CYS A 45 9.71 1.31 10.35
N HIS A 46 8.62 0.61 9.96
CA HIS A 46 7.67 0.02 10.90
C HIS A 46 8.18 -1.27 11.56
N PHE A 47 8.96 -2.08 10.85
CA PHE A 47 9.43 -3.39 11.34
C PHE A 47 10.92 -3.36 11.71
N ASP A 48 11.21 -3.90 12.90
CA ASP A 48 12.57 -4.13 13.38
C ASP A 48 13.37 -5.10 12.49
N GLU A 49 14.69 -5.09 12.68
CA GLU A 49 15.62 -5.90 11.91
C GLU A 49 15.39 -7.40 12.19
N GLY A 50 14.95 -8.14 11.17
CA GLY A 50 14.60 -9.57 11.26
C GLY A 50 13.09 -9.87 11.28
N GLU A 51 12.25 -8.86 11.52
CA GLU A 51 10.78 -8.99 11.50
C GLU A 51 10.16 -8.53 10.18
N ARG A 52 10.98 -7.92 9.31
CA ARG A 52 10.53 -7.39 8.02
C ARG A 52 9.93 -8.48 7.12
N PRO A 53 8.75 -8.24 6.52
CA PRO A 53 8.18 -9.13 5.54
C PRO A 53 9.09 -9.25 4.31
N SER A 54 9.26 -10.48 3.84
CA SER A 54 10.07 -10.77 2.65
C SER A 54 9.35 -10.43 1.33
N LEU A 55 8.02 -10.28 1.38
CA LEU A 55 7.17 -9.98 0.23
C LEU A 55 6.15 -8.91 0.57
N ILE A 56 6.03 -7.91 -0.30
CA ILE A 56 4.99 -6.88 -0.24
C ILE A 56 4.02 -7.14 -1.38
N ARG A 57 2.75 -7.34 -1.06
CA ARG A 57 1.69 -7.57 -2.04
C ARG A 57 0.75 -6.38 -2.06
N LEU A 58 0.73 -5.66 -3.19
CA LEU A 58 -0.23 -4.58 -3.42
C LEU A 58 -1.44 -5.16 -4.16
N HIS A 59 -2.63 -5.02 -3.59
CA HIS A 59 -3.90 -5.32 -4.22
C HIS A 59 -4.53 -4.00 -4.64
N ILE A 60 -4.44 -3.68 -5.92
CA ILE A 60 -4.91 -2.42 -6.48
C ILE A 60 -6.32 -2.65 -7.05
N THR A 61 -7.30 -1.97 -6.48
CA THR A 61 -8.69 -2.01 -6.95
C THR A 61 -9.11 -0.66 -7.48
N ARG A 62 -9.87 -0.68 -8.57
CA ARG A 62 -10.51 0.50 -9.15
C ARG A 62 -12.00 0.29 -9.13
N GLU A 63 -12.72 1.19 -8.46
CA GLU A 63 -14.18 1.19 -8.44
C GLU A 63 -14.70 2.06 -9.57
N GLU A 64 -15.59 1.50 -10.39
CA GLU A 64 -16.28 2.21 -11.47
C GLU A 64 -17.77 2.23 -11.19
N ILE A 65 -18.36 3.43 -11.17
CA ILE A 65 -19.80 3.61 -11.00
C ILE A 65 -20.41 3.89 -12.37
N LEU A 66 -21.32 3.01 -12.79
CA LEU A 66 -22.06 3.12 -14.04
C LEU A 66 -23.55 3.32 -13.73
N ALA A 67 -24.23 4.20 -14.46
CA ALA A 67 -25.68 4.29 -14.44
C ALA A 67 -26.29 3.10 -15.20
N ALA A 68 -27.40 2.56 -14.72
CA ALA A 68 -28.13 1.43 -15.32
C ALA A 68 -29.23 1.90 -16.29
#